data_AF-X6CRK8-F1
#
_entry.id   AF-X6CRK8-F1
#
_cell.length_a   1.000
_cell.length_b   1.000
_cell.length_c   1.000
_cell.angle_alpha   90.00
_cell.angle_beta   90.00
_cell.angle_gamma   90.00
#
_symmetry.space_group_name_H-M   'P 1'
#
loop_
_entity.id
_entity.type
_entity.pdbx_description
1 polymer ?
#
loop_
_entity_poly.entity_id
_entity_poly.type
_entity_poly.pdbx_seq_one_letter_code
_entity_poly.pdbx_strand_id
1 'polypeptide(L)'
;MKQFIEVGWQRAQHSLMKIDMFVWGVVIVCAGLFILCDGLSAHWGKTGSGRSLAYVMLLSPLSYWAFAFINTRLDLAVTGALVNTIVVAGAVLVGAVVFKEEVSSLQYIGIAFALISVTLLNLA
;
A
#
# COMPACT_ATOMS: atom_id res chain seq x y z
N MET A 1 31.08 -9.35 15.64
CA MET A 1 29.79 -8.67 15.86
C MET A 1 29.67 -7.38 15.03
N LYS A 2 30.60 -6.42 15.12
CA LYS A 2 30.65 -5.23 14.25
C LYS A 2 30.65 -5.56 12.75
N GLN A 3 31.42 -6.55 12.33
CA GLN A 3 31.51 -6.98 10.93
C GLN A 3 30.25 -7.67 10.38
N PHE A 4 29.45 -8.31 11.24
CA PHE A 4 28.14 -8.88 10.86
C PHE A 4 27.07 -7.79 10.74
N ILE A 5 27.14 -6.77 11.60
CA ILE A 5 26.29 -5.58 11.53
C ILE A 5 26.64 -4.76 10.29
N GLU A 6 27.93 -4.55 9.99
CA GLU A 6 28.38 -3.85 8.78
C GLU A 6 28.03 -4.59 7.49
N VAL A 7 28.12 -5.93 7.46
CA VAL A 7 27.73 -6.72 6.28
C VAL A 7 26.21 -6.73 6.09
N GLY A 8 25.43 -6.80 7.17
CA GLY A 8 23.97 -6.61 7.13
C GLY A 8 23.57 -5.20 6.66
N TRP A 9 24.28 -4.19 7.16
CA TRP A 9 24.10 -2.78 6.82
C TRP A 9 24.48 -2.47 5.37
N GLN A 10 25.60 -3.00 4.88
CA GLN A 10 26.02 -2.87 3.48
C GLN A 10 25.05 -3.55 2.53
N ARG A 11 24.47 -4.70 2.91
CA ARG A 11 23.47 -5.41 2.11
C ARG A 11 22.12 -4.67 2.11
N ALA A 12 21.72 -4.05 3.22
CA ALA A 12 20.57 -3.14 3.28
C ALA A 12 20.81 -1.88 2.44
N GLN A 13 22.00 -1.28 2.54
CA GLN A 13 22.38 -0.05 1.83
C GLN A 13 22.55 -0.24 0.31
N HIS A 14 22.94 -1.44 -0.15
CA HIS A 14 22.95 -1.80 -1.58
C HIS A 14 21.54 -2.13 -2.13
N SER A 15 20.59 -2.47 -1.24
CA SER A 15 19.17 -2.64 -1.59
C SER A 15 18.39 -1.31 -1.59
N LEU A 16 18.87 -0.34 -0.82
CA LEU A 16 18.28 0.98 -0.58
C LEU A 16 18.28 1.93 -1.80
N MET A 17 19.00 1.63 -2.88
CA MET A 17 19.04 2.52 -4.05
C MET A 17 18.83 1.78 -5.37
N LYS A 18 17.64 1.20 -5.48
CA LYS A 18 16.76 1.11 -6.66
C LYS A 18 15.76 0.00 -6.36
N ILE A 19 14.62 0.33 -5.75
CA ILE A 19 13.43 -0.50 -6.01
C ILE A 19 13.34 -0.53 -7.53
N ASP A 20 13.53 -1.72 -8.10
CA ASP A 20 13.54 -1.89 -9.54
C ASP A 20 12.28 -1.23 -10.12
N MET A 21 12.41 -0.49 -11.22
CA MET A 21 11.28 0.18 -11.84
C MET A 21 10.13 -0.82 -12.10
N PHE A 22 10.49 -2.08 -12.34
CA PHE A 22 9.56 -3.19 -12.41
C PHE A 22 8.80 -3.45 -11.08
N VAL A 23 9.52 -3.56 -9.95
CA VAL A 23 8.91 -3.79 -8.62
C VAL A 23 8.02 -2.61 -8.22
N TRP A 24 8.44 -1.38 -8.53
CA TRP A 24 7.60 -0.19 -8.34
C TRP A 24 6.30 -0.26 -9.16
N GLY A 25 6.38 -0.72 -10.40
CA GLY A 25 5.20 -0.99 -11.22
C GLY A 25 4.23 -1.97 -10.53
N VAL A 26 4.76 -3.06 -9.97
CA VAL A 26 3.95 -4.05 -9.24
C VAL A 26 3.37 -3.46 -7.95
N VAL A 27 4.10 -2.62 -7.22
CA VAL A 27 3.60 -1.90 -6.03
C VAL A 27 2.39 -1.04 -6.37
N ILE A 28 2.47 -0.24 -7.44
CA ILE A 28 1.36 0.63 -7.87
C ILE A 28 0.15 -0.20 -8.30
N VAL A 29 0.36 -1.28 -9.05
CA VAL A 29 -0.74 -2.19 -9.45
C VAL A 29 -1.37 -2.84 -8.21
N CYS A 30 -0.57 -3.35 -7.29
CA CYS A 30 -1.03 -3.96 -6.04
C CYS A 30 -1.86 -2.97 -5.21
N ALA A 31 -1.35 -1.76 -5.01
CA ALA A 31 -2.06 -0.73 -4.26
C ALA A 31 -3.35 -0.31 -4.97
N GLY A 32 -3.33 -0.16 -6.30
CA GLY A 32 -4.51 0.15 -7.09
C GLY A 32 -5.60 -0.92 -6.96
N LEU A 33 -5.24 -2.20 -6.98
CA LEU A 33 -6.19 -3.30 -6.77
C LEU A 33 -6.80 -3.27 -5.36
N PHE A 34 -6.01 -2.99 -4.33
CA PHE A 34 -6.51 -2.83 -2.97
C PHE A 34 -7.45 -1.62 -2.84
N ILE A 35 -7.10 -0.47 -3.41
CA ILE A 35 -7.96 0.73 -3.42
C ILE A 35 -9.28 0.45 -4.14
N LEU A 36 -9.25 -0.29 -5.25
CA LEU A 36 -10.46 -0.73 -5.94
C LEU A 36 -11.30 -1.67 -5.05
N CYS A 37 -10.67 -2.60 -4.34
CA CYS A 37 -11.36 -3.48 -3.40
C CYS A 37 -12.00 -2.70 -2.25
N ASP A 38 -11.31 -1.70 -1.69
CA ASP A 38 -11.83 -0.83 -0.64
C ASP A 38 -13.03 -0.03 -1.14
N GLY A 39 -12.91 0.58 -2.32
CA GLY A 39 -13.99 1.32 -2.96
C GLY A 39 -15.22 0.45 -3.27
N LEU A 40 -15.02 -0.73 -3.84
CA LEU A 40 -16.12 -1.66 -4.13
C LEU A 40 -16.76 -2.21 -2.85
N SER A 41 -15.98 -2.45 -1.81
CA SER A 41 -16.49 -2.87 -0.50
C SER A 41 -17.31 -1.75 0.15
N ALA A 42 -16.84 -0.51 0.08
CA ALA A 42 -17.60 0.66 0.54
C ALA A 42 -18.90 0.83 -0.26
N HIS A 43 -18.86 0.65 -1.58
CA HIS A 43 -20.05 0.68 -2.43
C HIS A 43 -21.04 -0.43 -2.05
N TRP A 44 -20.57 -1.65 -1.83
CA TRP A 44 -21.39 -2.75 -1.32
C TRP A 44 -22.01 -2.41 0.02
N GLY A 45 -21.23 -1.90 0.98
CA GLY A 45 -21.72 -1.53 2.31
C GLY A 45 -22.82 -0.46 2.26
N LYS A 46 -22.79 0.45 1.28
CA LYS A 46 -23.79 1.50 1.10
C LYS A 46 -25.02 1.08 0.30
N THR A 47 -24.89 0.13 -0.63
CA THR A 47 -25.96 -0.21 -1.60
C THR A 47 -26.52 -1.62 -1.44
N GLY A 48 -25.84 -2.51 -0.72
CA GLY A 48 -26.15 -3.93 -0.65
C GLY A 48 -25.89 -4.70 -1.95
N SER A 49 -25.23 -4.09 -2.94
CA SER A 49 -25.03 -4.70 -4.26
C SER A 49 -24.14 -5.95 -4.22
N GLY A 50 -24.72 -7.13 -4.47
CA GLY A 50 -23.95 -8.39 -4.54
C GLY A 50 -22.90 -8.42 -5.66
N ARG A 51 -23.04 -7.56 -6.68
CA ARG A 51 -22.06 -7.44 -7.78
C ARG A 51 -20.74 -6.84 -7.32
N SER A 52 -20.78 -5.78 -6.51
CA SER A 52 -19.53 -5.18 -5.99
C SER A 52 -18.82 -6.14 -5.05
N LEU A 53 -19.55 -6.89 -4.22
CA LEU A 53 -18.98 -7.95 -3.40
C LEU A 53 -18.33 -9.05 -4.25
N ALA A 54 -18.98 -9.49 -5.33
CA ALA A 54 -18.42 -10.50 -6.23
C ALA A 54 -17.10 -10.03 -6.87
N TYR A 55 -17.01 -8.76 -7.30
CA TYR A 55 -15.76 -8.22 -7.82
C TYR A 55 -14.65 -8.18 -6.77
N VAL A 56 -14.96 -7.81 -5.53
CA VAL A 56 -13.96 -7.84 -4.42
C VAL A 56 -13.45 -9.25 -4.19
N MET A 57 -14.34 -10.26 -4.16
CA MET A 57 -13.95 -11.66 -3.94
C MET A 57 -13.05 -12.20 -5.05
N LEU A 58 -13.17 -11.70 -6.28
CA LEU A 58 -12.32 -12.07 -7.42
C LEU A 58 -11.00 -11.29 -7.44
N LEU A 59 -11.01 -10.02 -7.06
CA LEU A 59 -9.84 -9.14 -7.12
C LEU A 59 -8.93 -9.30 -5.90
N SER A 60 -9.46 -9.61 -4.71
CA SER A 60 -8.65 -9.70 -3.49
C SER A 60 -7.53 -10.75 -3.57
N PRO A 61 -7.74 -11.97 -4.12
CA PRO A 61 -6.66 -12.94 -4.26
C PRO A 61 -5.54 -12.43 -5.16
N LEU A 62 -5.87 -11.67 -6.20
CA LEU A 62 -4.89 -11.06 -7.10
C LEU A 62 -4.09 -9.96 -6.38
N SER A 63 -4.75 -9.14 -5.56
CA SER A 63 -4.08 -8.11 -4.74
C SER A 63 -3.07 -8.75 -3.77
N TYR A 64 -3.49 -9.79 -3.05
CA TYR A 64 -2.61 -10.49 -2.11
C TYR A 64 -1.50 -11.28 -2.81
N TRP A 65 -1.76 -11.81 -4.01
CA TRP A 65 -0.71 -12.44 -4.82
C TRP A 65 0.36 -11.43 -5.26
N ALA A 66 -0.04 -10.24 -5.72
CA ALA A 66 0.89 -9.16 -6.06
C ALA A 66 1.69 -8.69 -4.82
N PHE A 67 1.03 -8.56 -3.67
CA PHE A 67 1.69 -8.24 -2.40
C PHE A 67 2.73 -9.30 -2.03
N ALA A 68 2.37 -10.58 -2.08
CA ALA A 68 3.27 -11.69 -1.81
C ALA A 68 4.46 -11.70 -2.76
N PHE A 69 4.24 -11.40 -4.05
CA PHE A 69 5.31 -11.28 -5.04
C PHE A 69 6.30 -10.16 -4.69
N ILE A 70 5.81 -8.97 -4.31
CA ILE A 70 6.68 -7.85 -3.89
C ILE A 70 7.52 -8.28 -2.67
N ASN A 71 6.90 -9.01 -1.73
CA ASN A 71 7.55 -9.50 -0.53
C ASN A 71 8.62 -10.59 -0.78
N THR A 72 8.71 -11.13 -2.00
CA THR A 72 9.86 -11.98 -2.42
C THR A 72 11.10 -11.15 -2.74
N ARG A 73 10.95 -9.83 -2.91
CA ARG A 73 12.00 -8.88 -3.34
C ARG A 73 12.34 -7.85 -2.27
N LEU A 74 11.37 -7.49 -1.44
CA LEU A 74 11.47 -6.51 -0.35
C LEU A 74 11.04 -7.16 0.97
N ASP A 75 11.52 -6.64 2.09
CA ASP A 75 11.09 -7.09 3.41
C ASP A 75 9.63 -6.73 3.69
N LEU A 76 8.98 -7.50 4.58
CA LEU A 76 7.58 -7.29 4.95
C LEU A 76 7.34 -5.91 5.57
N ALA A 77 8.31 -5.42 6.35
CA ALA A 77 8.24 -4.08 6.96
C ALA A 77 8.15 -2.99 5.89
N VAL A 78 9.00 -3.07 4.86
CA VAL A 78 9.06 -2.09 3.75
C VAL A 78 7.85 -2.26 2.84
N THR A 79 7.57 -3.48 2.38
CA THR A 79 6.44 -3.80 1.49
C THR A 79 5.11 -3.41 2.13
N GLY A 80 4.90 -3.81 3.38
CA GLY A 80 3.68 -3.53 4.13
C GLY A 80 3.49 -2.04 4.37
N ALA A 81 4.54 -1.33 4.79
CA ALA A 81 4.45 0.12 4.99
C ALA A 81 4.16 0.86 3.69
N LEU A 82 4.90 0.55 2.61
CA LEU A 82 4.76 1.23 1.33
C LEU A 82 3.38 1.00 0.71
N VAL A 83 2.95 -0.26 0.53
CA VAL A 83 1.67 -0.57 -0.10
C VAL A 83 0.51 -0.04 0.73
N ASN A 84 0.49 -0.30 2.04
CA ASN A 84 -0.66 0.09 2.87
C ASN A 84 -0.82 1.61 2.99
N THR A 85 0.27 2.38 2.99
CA THR A 85 0.14 3.85 3.01
C THR A 85 -0.40 4.40 1.69
N ILE A 86 0.00 3.84 0.55
CA ILE A 86 -0.61 4.21 -0.75
C ILE A 86 -2.09 3.85 -0.73
N VAL A 87 -2.45 2.67 -0.21
CA VAL A 87 -3.84 2.23 -0.09
C VAL A 87 -4.65 3.18 0.81
N VAL A 88 -4.15 3.54 2.00
CA VAL A 88 -4.81 4.49 2.90
C VAL A 88 -5.04 5.84 2.21
N ALA A 89 -4.00 6.41 1.59
CA ALA A 89 -4.12 7.69 0.89
C ALA A 89 -5.11 7.61 -0.29
N GLY A 90 -5.04 6.53 -1.06
CA GLY A 90 -5.92 6.30 -2.21
C GLY A 90 -7.37 6.04 -1.81
N ALA A 91 -7.62 5.26 -0.75
CA ALA A 91 -8.96 5.00 -0.25
C ALA A 91 -9.63 6.28 0.28
N VAL A 92 -8.88 7.13 1.00
CA VAL A 92 -9.39 8.45 1.42
C VAL A 92 -9.72 9.31 0.20
N LEU A 93 -8.87 9.32 -0.82
CA LEU A 93 -9.14 10.05 -2.07
C LEU A 93 -10.40 9.54 -2.77
N VAL A 94 -10.60 8.22 -2.84
CA VAL A 94 -11.81 7.60 -3.39
C VAL A 94 -13.04 7.97 -2.56
N GLY A 95 -12.96 7.94 -1.23
CA GLY A 95 -14.01 8.43 -0.32
C GLY A 95 -14.41 9.88 -0.63
N ALA A 96 -13.42 10.77 -0.73
CA ALA A 96 -13.63 12.18 -1.01
C ALA A 96 -14.20 12.44 -2.42
N VAL A 97 -13.67 11.79 -3.46
CA VAL A 97 -13.99 12.10 -4.87
C VAL A 97 -15.19 11.31 -5.38
N VAL A 98 -15.22 10.00 -5.11
CA VAL A 98 -16.27 9.10 -5.64
C VAL A 98 -17.48 9.09 -4.74
N PHE A 99 -17.27 8.97 -3.42
CA PHE A 99 -18.36 8.91 -2.45
C PHE A 99 -18.78 10.29 -1.93
N LYS A 100 -18.05 11.35 -2.27
CA LYS A 100 -18.31 12.74 -1.84
C LYS A 100 -18.40 12.88 -0.32
N GLU A 101 -17.57 12.13 0.39
CA GLU A 101 -17.49 12.17 1.85
C GLU A 101 -16.72 13.40 2.33
N GLU A 102 -17.17 14.00 3.44
CA GLU A 102 -16.43 15.09 4.08
C GLU A 102 -15.19 14.54 4.79
N VAL A 103 -14.02 14.90 4.29
CA VAL A 103 -12.74 14.52 4.92
C VAL A 103 -12.35 15.59 5.94
N SER A 104 -12.23 15.18 7.20
CA SER A 104 -11.84 16.07 8.29
C SER A 104 -10.39 16.52 8.15
N SER A 105 -10.07 17.75 8.59
CA SER A 105 -8.70 18.27 8.65
C SER A 105 -7.74 17.35 9.42
N LEU A 106 -8.24 16.63 10.43
CA LEU A 106 -7.46 15.64 11.18
C LEU A 106 -7.07 14.41 10.34
N GLN A 107 -7.92 13.99 9.38
CA GLN A 107 -7.61 12.87 8.50
C GLN A 107 -6.49 13.23 7.52
N TYR A 108 -6.47 14.46 7.00
CA TYR A 108 -5.36 14.97 6.19
C TYR A 108 -4.04 15.00 6.96
N ILE A 109 -4.07 15.42 8.23
CA ILE A 109 -2.89 15.37 9.11
C ILE A 109 -2.43 13.92 9.32
N GLY A 110 -3.38 12.99 9.53
CA GLY A 110 -3.08 11.56 9.64
C GLY A 110 -2.40 11.00 8.38
N ILE A 111 -2.88 11.36 7.19
CA ILE A 111 -2.24 10.99 5.92
C ILE A 111 -0.83 11.56 5.82
N ALA A 112 -0.62 12.83 6.19
CA ALA A 112 0.71 13.44 6.19
C ALA A 112 1.67 12.68 7.12
N PHE A 113 1.24 12.31 8.33
CA PHE A 113 2.06 11.48 9.23
C PHE A 113 2.32 10.07 8.68
N ALA A 114 1.35 9.45 8.01
CA ALA A 114 1.54 8.16 7.36
C ALA A 114 2.63 8.22 6.27
N LEU A 115 2.62 9.28 5.46
CA LEU A 115 3.66 9.51 4.44
C LEU A 115 5.03 9.73 5.06
N ILE A 116 5.12 10.47 6.18
CA ILE A 116 6.38 10.65 6.93
C ILE A 116 6.88 9.31 7.46
N SER A 117 6.01 8.49 8.06
CA SER A 117 6.37 7.16 8.56
C SER A 117 6.96 6.28 7.47
N VAL A 118 6.32 6.21 6.30
CA VAL A 118 6.83 5.44 5.16
C VAL A 118 8.14 5.99 4.62
N THR A 119 8.28 7.31 4.60
CA THR A 119 9.54 7.94 4.18
C THR A 119 10.67 7.54 5.13
N LEU A 120 10.43 7.57 6.44
CA LEU A 120 11.41 7.15 7.44
C LEU A 120 11.76 5.66 7.34
N LEU A 121 10.76 4.78 7.14
CA LEU A 121 10.98 3.34 6.97
C LEU A 121 11.73 3.00 5.67
N ASN A 122 11.63 3.85 4.65
CA ASN A 122 12.39 3.71 3.40
C ASN A 122 13.76 4.41 3.42
N LEU A 123 14.02 5.27 4.42
CA LEU A 123 15.31 5.94 4.63
C LEU A 123 16.21 5.18 5.63
N ALA A 124 15.63 4.29 6.44
CA ALA A 124 16.31 3.43 7.40
C ALA A 124 16.91 2.19 6.73
#